data_AF-A0A1W9UZ03-F1
#
_entry.id   AF-A0A1W9UZ03-F1
#
_cell.length_a   1.000
_cell.length_b   1.000
_cell.length_c   1.000
_cell.angle_alpha   90.00
_cell.angle_beta   90.00
_cell.angle_gamma   90.00
#
_symmetry.space_group_name_H-M   'P 1'
#
loop_
_entity.id
_entity.type
_entity.pdbx_description
1 polymer ?
#
loop_
_entity_poly.entity_id
_entity_poly.type
_entity_poly.pdbx_seq_one_letter_code
_entity_poly.pdbx_strand_id
1 'polypeptide(L)'
;MQYGSGALQQNNGADQGDEGWLTLRYRKAYRNYLAPMGYGDTPLLITECGVDGFVGGRPGPPEARGWTDFIDTWLASGLRDDPPGVYMDQLIWYDKELRKDDYVKGAAIFVAGASPGWESYDILGRTAELLQQYLEVHPPY
;
A
#
# COMPACT_ATOMS: atom_id res chain seq x y z
N MET A 1 -0.45 -1.44 -1.44
CA MET A 1 -0.06 -1.37 -2.87
C MET A 1 -0.24 -2.70 -3.56
N GLN A 2 -0.56 -2.75 -4.85
CA GLN A 2 -0.76 -4.03 -5.54
C GLN A 2 0.47 -4.93 -5.55
N TYR A 3 1.68 -4.36 -5.57
CA TYR A 3 2.92 -5.13 -5.59
C TYR A 3 3.04 -6.06 -4.38
N GLY A 4 3.46 -7.29 -4.63
CA GLY A 4 3.71 -8.28 -3.58
C GLY A 4 2.47 -9.02 -3.07
N SER A 5 1.32 -8.96 -3.76
CA SER A 5 0.08 -9.72 -3.47
C SER A 5 -0.52 -10.36 -4.75
N GLY A 6 -1.35 -11.40 -4.62
CA GLY A 6 -1.89 -12.16 -5.76
C GLY A 6 -0.81 -12.64 -6.75
N ALA A 7 -1.04 -12.44 -8.05
CA ALA A 7 -0.10 -12.78 -9.11
C ALA A 7 1.22 -11.97 -9.09
N LEU A 8 1.29 -10.91 -8.29
CA LEU A 8 2.45 -10.04 -8.13
C LEU A 8 3.30 -10.41 -6.90
N GLN A 9 3.06 -11.58 -6.29
CA GLN A 9 3.88 -12.08 -5.18
C GLN A 9 5.26 -12.54 -5.67
N GLN A 10 6.29 -12.36 -4.85
CA GLN A 10 7.62 -12.90 -5.14
C GLN A 10 7.65 -14.43 -5.13
N ASN A 11 6.81 -15.06 -4.31
CA ASN A 11 6.64 -16.52 -4.28
C ASN A 11 5.20 -16.90 -4.59
N ASN A 12 4.85 -16.87 -5.88
CA ASN A 12 3.54 -17.26 -6.40
C ASN A 12 3.16 -18.72 -6.05
N GLY A 13 4.12 -19.59 -5.75
CA GLY A 13 3.89 -20.99 -5.38
C GLY A 13 3.33 -21.20 -3.97
N ALA A 14 3.24 -20.14 -3.16
CA ALA A 14 2.62 -20.21 -1.84
C ALA A 14 1.07 -20.16 -1.88
N ASP A 15 0.47 -19.90 -3.06
CA ASP A 15 -0.98 -19.82 -3.33
C ASP A 15 -1.78 -19.08 -2.25
N GLN A 16 -1.40 -17.83 -2.00
CA GLN A 16 -1.91 -17.05 -0.87
C GLN A 16 -2.98 -16.03 -1.28
N GLY A 17 -3.52 -16.14 -2.50
CA GLY A 17 -4.68 -15.36 -2.97
C GLY A 17 -4.62 -13.86 -2.64
N ASP A 18 -5.42 -13.44 -1.66
CA ASP A 18 -5.62 -12.06 -1.23
C ASP A 18 -4.61 -11.54 -0.18
N GLU A 19 -3.53 -12.28 0.13
CA GLU A 19 -2.52 -11.87 1.09
C GLU A 19 -1.09 -12.08 0.57
N GLY A 20 -0.22 -11.10 0.75
CA GLY A 20 1.16 -11.10 0.25
C GLY A 20 2.22 -11.09 1.36
N TRP A 21 3.50 -11.17 0.98
CA TRP A 21 4.61 -11.02 1.94
C TRP A 21 4.91 -9.56 2.27
N LEU A 22 4.68 -8.66 1.31
CA LEU A 22 4.90 -7.22 1.47
C LEU A 22 3.58 -6.49 1.73
N THR A 23 2.53 -6.86 0.98
CA THR A 23 1.22 -6.22 1.07
C THR A 23 0.18 -7.18 1.65
N LEU A 24 -0.67 -6.68 2.56
CA LEU A 24 -1.74 -7.46 3.23
C LEU A 24 -1.22 -8.64 4.06
N ARG A 25 0.08 -8.64 4.42
CA ARG A 25 0.75 -9.70 5.17
C ARG A 25 0.14 -9.96 6.55
N TYR A 26 -0.55 -8.98 7.13
CA TYR A 26 -1.21 -9.15 8.43
C TYR A 26 -2.25 -10.28 8.39
N ARG A 27 -2.88 -10.54 7.24
CA ARG A 27 -3.86 -11.63 7.08
C ARG A 27 -3.24 -12.98 7.45
N LYS A 28 -1.95 -13.19 7.18
CA LYS A 28 -1.20 -14.39 7.62
C LYS A 28 -1.15 -14.52 9.12
N ALA A 29 -0.84 -13.42 9.81
CA ALA A 29 -0.75 -13.39 11.27
C ALA A 29 -2.13 -13.68 11.90
N TYR A 30 -3.18 -13.04 11.36
CA TYR A 30 -4.53 -13.23 11.84
C TYR A 30 -5.05 -14.65 11.57
N ARG A 31 -4.98 -15.12 10.33
CA ARG A 31 -5.53 -16.43 9.92
C ARG A 31 -4.80 -17.61 10.53
N ASN A 32 -3.47 -17.57 10.59
CA ASN A 32 -2.67 -18.73 10.99
C ASN A 32 -2.33 -18.75 12.49
N TYR A 33 -2.44 -17.62 13.19
CA TYR A 33 -2.01 -17.53 14.59
C TYR A 33 -3.07 -16.88 15.48
N LEU A 34 -3.44 -15.61 15.24
CA LEU A 34 -4.30 -14.89 16.19
C LEU A 34 -5.71 -15.49 16.27
N ALA A 35 -6.38 -15.72 15.14
CA ALA A 35 -7.73 -16.28 15.12
C ALA A 35 -7.78 -17.70 15.73
N PRO A 36 -6.89 -18.65 15.38
CA PRO A 36 -6.85 -19.97 16.04
C PRO A 36 -6.61 -19.92 17.56
N MET A 37 -5.91 -18.88 18.04
CA MET A 37 -5.67 -18.67 19.47
C MET A 37 -6.80 -17.89 20.18
N GLY A 38 -7.87 -17.52 19.47
CA GLY A 38 -9.00 -16.74 20.04
C GLY A 38 -8.78 -15.23 20.05
N TYR A 39 -7.78 -14.73 19.33
CA TYR A 39 -7.44 -13.30 19.20
C TYR A 39 -7.81 -12.72 17.82
N GLY A 40 -8.71 -13.38 17.07
CA GLY A 40 -9.08 -12.98 15.71
C GLY A 40 -9.70 -11.57 15.60
N ASP A 41 -10.33 -11.09 16.67
CA ASP A 41 -10.98 -9.78 16.71
C ASP A 41 -10.09 -8.68 17.32
N THR A 42 -8.79 -8.96 17.52
CA THR A 42 -7.84 -7.97 18.01
C THR A 42 -7.80 -6.79 17.05
N PRO A 43 -8.00 -5.53 17.49
CA PRO A 43 -7.89 -4.38 16.59
C PRO A 43 -6.47 -4.21 16.04
N LEU A 44 -6.36 -3.96 14.74
CA LEU A 44 -5.10 -3.68 14.05
C LEU A 44 -5.09 -2.24 13.51
N LEU A 45 -4.00 -1.52 13.79
CA LEU A 45 -3.63 -0.32 13.05
C LEU A 45 -2.40 -0.62 12.20
N ILE A 46 -2.48 -0.29 10.91
CA ILE A 46 -1.32 -0.32 10.02
C ILE A 46 -0.60 1.01 10.20
N THR A 47 0.47 1.04 10.99
CA THR A 47 1.15 2.29 11.35
C THR A 47 1.91 2.93 10.19
N GLU A 48 2.23 2.18 9.14
CA GLU A 48 2.88 2.68 7.92
C GLU A 48 2.43 1.89 6.69
N CYS A 49 2.12 2.59 5.60
CA CYS A 49 1.86 2.02 4.27
C CYS A 49 2.33 2.97 3.15
N GLY A 50 2.57 2.42 1.96
CA GLY A 50 3.01 3.20 0.78
C GLY A 50 3.63 2.33 -0.31
N VAL A 51 4.20 2.96 -1.35
CA VAL A 51 5.14 2.25 -2.27
C VAL A 51 6.43 2.21 -1.50
N ASP A 52 7.02 1.03 -1.38
CA ASP A 52 8.41 0.91 -0.96
C ASP A 52 9.20 0.14 -2.02
N GLY A 53 10.21 0.83 -2.54
CA GLY A 53 11.12 0.34 -3.54
C GLY A 53 12.33 -0.38 -2.96
N PHE A 54 12.55 -0.33 -1.64
CA PHE A 54 13.69 -1.01 -1.03
C PHE A 54 13.68 -2.53 -1.28
N VAL A 55 12.49 -3.12 -1.42
CA VAL A 55 12.33 -4.53 -1.79
C VAL A 55 12.28 -4.68 -3.32
N GLY A 56 13.21 -5.45 -3.88
CA GLY A 56 13.33 -5.71 -5.31
C GLY A 56 12.30 -6.70 -5.88
N GLY A 57 12.50 -7.14 -7.13
CA GLY A 57 11.57 -8.04 -7.83
C GLY A 57 10.28 -7.34 -8.29
N ARG A 58 10.41 -6.06 -8.66
CA ARG A 58 9.32 -5.16 -9.04
C ARG A 58 9.71 -4.38 -10.32
N PRO A 59 8.75 -3.79 -11.04
CA PRO A 59 9.04 -2.83 -12.11
C PRO A 59 9.76 -1.59 -11.60
N GLY A 60 10.40 -0.86 -12.51
CA GLY A 60 11.04 0.43 -12.26
C GLY A 60 12.51 0.35 -11.84
N PRO A 61 13.12 1.51 -11.52
CA PRO A 61 14.55 1.59 -11.28
C PRO A 61 14.99 0.72 -10.08
N PRO A 62 16.13 0.02 -10.16
CA PRO A 62 16.69 -0.77 -9.07
C PRO A 62 16.94 0.04 -7.78
N GLU A 63 17.31 1.31 -7.95
CA GLU A 63 17.62 2.26 -6.88
C GLU A 63 16.40 3.02 -6.34
N ALA A 64 15.22 2.84 -6.95
CA ALA A 64 13.99 3.50 -6.52
C ALA A 64 13.68 3.17 -5.06
N ARG A 65 13.26 4.20 -4.31
CA ARG A 65 12.91 4.11 -2.90
C ARG A 65 11.42 4.40 -2.74
N GLY A 66 11.03 5.66 -2.64
CA GLY A 66 9.63 6.02 -2.49
C GLY A 66 8.87 6.02 -3.80
N TRP A 67 7.59 6.35 -3.72
CA TRP A 67 6.65 6.24 -4.83
C TRP A 67 6.98 7.15 -6.00
N THR A 68 7.59 8.32 -5.77
CA THR A 68 7.92 9.26 -6.84
C THR A 68 8.99 8.71 -7.78
N ASP A 69 9.85 7.79 -7.29
CA ASP A 69 10.92 7.18 -8.09
C ASP A 69 10.37 6.24 -9.18
N PHE A 70 9.06 5.96 -9.16
CA PHE A 70 8.38 5.11 -10.15
C PHE A 70 7.59 5.90 -11.20
N ILE A 71 7.57 7.24 -11.12
CA ILE A 71 6.76 8.09 -12.00
C ILE A 71 7.03 7.79 -13.48
N ASP A 72 8.30 7.77 -13.90
CA ASP A 72 8.66 7.49 -15.30
C ASP A 72 8.25 6.08 -15.72
N THR A 73 8.31 5.12 -14.81
CA THR A 73 7.87 3.75 -15.06
C THR A 73 6.36 3.69 -15.29
N TRP A 74 5.59 4.42 -14.50
CA TRP A 74 4.14 4.48 -14.65
C TRP A 74 3.71 5.21 -15.93
N LEU A 75 4.36 6.33 -16.24
CA LEU A 75 4.12 7.06 -17.49
C LEU A 75 4.43 6.19 -18.71
N ALA A 76 5.59 5.51 -18.71
CA ALA A 76 5.97 4.61 -19.80
C ALA A 76 5.02 3.40 -19.96
N SER A 77 4.37 2.96 -18.88
CA SER A 77 3.39 1.88 -18.91
C SER A 77 2.00 2.30 -19.41
N GLY A 78 1.74 3.60 -19.57
CA GLY A 78 0.45 4.12 -20.03
C GLY A 78 -0.69 3.97 -19.01
N LEU A 79 -0.39 3.84 -17.71
CA LEU A 79 -1.41 3.70 -16.67
C LEU A 79 -2.31 4.94 -16.55
N ARG A 80 -1.70 6.12 -16.46
CA ARG A 80 -2.35 7.43 -16.43
C ARG A 80 -1.31 8.52 -16.72
N ASP A 81 -1.73 9.62 -17.34
CA ASP A 81 -0.92 10.82 -17.55
C ASP A 81 -0.85 11.74 -16.29
N ASP A 82 -1.27 11.24 -15.12
CA ASP A 82 -1.29 11.92 -13.83
C ASP A 82 -0.68 11.00 -12.75
N PRO A 83 0.64 11.06 -12.52
CA PRO A 83 1.34 10.14 -11.61
C PRO A 83 0.87 10.19 -10.14
N PRO A 84 0.58 11.35 -9.53
CA PRO A 84 -0.12 11.41 -8.24
C PRO A 84 -1.42 10.60 -8.22
N GLY A 85 -2.19 10.66 -9.31
CA GLY A 85 -3.38 9.85 -9.52
C GLY A 85 -3.10 8.34 -9.54
N VAL A 86 -2.01 7.89 -10.17
CA VAL A 86 -1.61 6.47 -10.16
C VAL A 86 -1.28 6.01 -8.74
N TYR A 87 -0.54 6.80 -7.97
CA TYR A 87 -0.25 6.47 -6.58
C TYR A 87 -1.52 6.45 -5.72
N MET A 88 -2.44 7.38 -5.93
CA MET A 88 -3.74 7.37 -5.27
C MET A 88 -4.59 6.15 -5.61
N ASP A 89 -4.59 5.68 -6.86
CA ASP A 89 -5.29 4.44 -7.23
C ASP A 89 -4.75 3.23 -6.43
N GLN A 90 -3.43 3.20 -6.16
CA GLN A 90 -2.82 2.17 -5.31
C GLN A 90 -3.27 2.25 -3.86
N LEU A 91 -3.42 3.47 -3.32
CA LEU A 91 -3.93 3.70 -1.96
C LEU A 91 -5.42 3.34 -1.86
N ILE A 92 -6.23 3.72 -2.85
CA ILE A 92 -7.66 3.38 -2.94
C ILE A 92 -7.85 1.87 -3.03
N TRP A 93 -7.05 1.18 -3.85
CA TRP A 93 -7.08 -0.28 -3.89
C TRP A 93 -6.73 -0.88 -2.53
N TYR A 94 -5.69 -0.36 -1.87
CA TYR A 94 -5.26 -0.89 -0.59
C TYR A 94 -6.31 -0.70 0.49
N ASP A 95 -6.92 0.48 0.56
CA ASP A 95 -8.01 0.78 1.48
C ASP A 95 -9.25 -0.10 1.23
N LYS A 96 -9.59 -0.39 -0.03
CA LYS A 96 -10.64 -1.37 -0.37
C LYS A 96 -10.32 -2.77 0.13
N GLU A 97 -9.05 -3.19 0.12
CA GLU A 97 -8.65 -4.47 0.70
C GLU A 97 -8.72 -4.46 2.22
N LEU A 98 -8.21 -3.40 2.88
CA LEU A 98 -8.25 -3.28 4.34
C LEU A 98 -9.69 -3.32 4.88
N ARG A 99 -10.64 -2.69 4.19
CA ARG A 99 -12.06 -2.69 4.58
C ARG A 99 -12.74 -4.06 4.52
N LYS A 100 -12.11 -5.09 3.93
CA LYS A 100 -12.64 -6.46 3.96
C LYS A 100 -12.34 -7.18 5.28
N ASP A 101 -11.49 -6.59 6.13
CA ASP A 101 -11.05 -7.17 7.39
C ASP A 101 -11.54 -6.28 8.55
N ASP A 102 -12.65 -6.66 9.19
CA ASP A 102 -13.32 -5.85 10.23
C ASP A 102 -12.42 -5.51 11.43
N TYR A 103 -11.36 -6.29 11.68
CA TYR A 103 -10.39 -6.05 12.73
C TYR A 103 -9.38 -4.94 12.38
N VAL A 104 -9.25 -4.52 11.12
CA VAL A 104 -8.40 -3.40 10.71
C VAL A 104 -9.12 -2.07 10.96
N LYS A 105 -8.54 -1.21 11.79
CA LYS A 105 -9.15 0.07 12.22
C LYS A 105 -8.57 1.29 11.52
N GLY A 106 -7.54 1.12 10.72
CA GLY A 106 -6.96 2.21 9.92
C GLY A 106 -5.54 1.93 9.46
N ALA A 107 -5.07 2.82 8.59
CA ALA A 107 -3.70 2.84 8.11
C ALA A 107 -3.17 4.28 8.05
N ALA A 108 -1.88 4.45 8.32
CA ALA A 108 -1.18 5.71 8.14
C ALA A 108 -0.21 5.60 6.95
N ILE A 109 -0.27 6.57 6.03
CA ILE A 109 0.64 6.64 4.90
C ILE A 109 1.98 7.18 5.38
N PHE A 110 3.08 6.56 4.95
CA PHE A 110 4.40 6.66 5.61
C PHE A 110 4.90 8.08 5.81
N VAL A 111 4.76 9.04 4.88
CA VAL A 111 5.10 10.42 5.26
C VAL A 111 4.39 11.52 4.48
N ALA A 112 3.91 12.51 5.23
CA ALA A 112 3.60 13.86 4.76
C ALA A 112 4.58 14.81 5.45
N GLY A 113 5.40 15.53 4.69
CA GLY A 113 6.49 16.35 5.24
C GLY A 113 7.73 15.52 5.51
N ALA A 114 8.31 14.95 4.45
CA ALA A 114 9.48 14.10 4.52
C ALA A 114 10.72 14.84 5.08
N SER A 115 11.49 14.13 5.90
CA SER A 115 12.84 14.56 6.30
C SER A 115 13.88 14.22 5.22
N PRO A 116 15.07 14.85 5.24
CA PRO A 116 16.11 14.58 4.24
C PRO A 116 16.43 13.10 4.09
N GLY A 117 16.46 12.61 2.84
CA GLY A 117 16.66 11.21 2.48
C GLY A 117 15.37 10.38 2.31
N TRP A 118 14.20 10.98 2.56
CA TRP A 118 12.87 10.36 2.43
C TRP A 118 11.94 11.10 1.48
N GLU A 119 12.46 12.06 0.72
CA GLU A 119 11.69 12.96 -0.13
C GLU A 119 10.85 12.22 -1.17
N SER A 120 11.35 11.09 -1.68
CA SER A 120 10.61 10.30 -2.68
C SER A 120 9.38 9.57 -2.13
N TYR A 121 9.21 9.56 -0.81
CA TYR A 121 8.02 9.00 -0.15
C TYR A 121 6.94 10.04 0.15
N ASP A 122 7.25 11.34 0.05
CA ASP A 122 6.36 12.40 0.52
C ASP A 122 5.04 12.44 -0.27
N ILE A 123 3.93 12.59 0.44
CA ILE A 123 2.58 12.69 -0.15
C ILE A 123 2.06 14.12 -0.25
N LEU A 124 2.82 15.13 0.21
CA LEU A 124 2.39 16.52 0.10
C LEU A 124 2.21 16.96 -1.37
N GLY A 125 1.52 18.09 -1.56
CA GLY A 125 1.14 18.59 -2.88
C GLY A 125 -0.08 17.87 -3.45
N ARG A 126 -0.05 17.54 -4.75
CA ARG A 126 -1.21 17.02 -5.47
C ARG A 126 -1.76 15.70 -4.90
N THR A 127 -0.89 14.83 -4.40
CA THR A 127 -1.30 13.57 -3.77
C THR A 127 -2.15 13.83 -2.52
N ALA A 128 -1.76 14.78 -1.66
CA ALA A 128 -2.53 15.14 -0.47
C ALA A 128 -3.91 15.73 -0.81
N GLU A 129 -4.01 16.55 -1.86
CA GLU A 129 -5.30 17.06 -2.35
C GLU A 129 -6.24 15.94 -2.78
N LEU A 130 -5.72 14.97 -3.54
CA LEU A 130 -6.50 13.80 -3.97
C LEU A 130 -6.90 12.91 -2.80
N LEU A 131 -6.02 12.75 -1.80
CA LEU A 131 -6.35 12.03 -0.57
C LEU A 131 -7.48 12.72 0.20
N GLN A 132 -7.43 14.05 0.33
CA GLN A 132 -8.50 14.80 0.96
C GLN A 132 -9.84 14.59 0.23
N GLN A 133 -9.86 14.71 -1.10
CA GLN A 133 -11.06 14.46 -1.91
C GLN A 133 -11.60 13.04 -1.73
N TYR A 134 -10.70 12.06 -1.65
CA TYR A 134 -11.10 10.67 -1.41
C TYR A 134 -11.79 10.49 -0.05
N LEU A 135 -11.24 11.09 1.01
CA LEU A 135 -11.76 11.01 2.37
C LEU A 135 -13.08 11.78 2.55
N GLU A 136 -13.31 12.87 1.81
CA GLU A 136 -14.57 13.63 1.82
C GLU A 136 -15.78 12.78 1.40
N VAL A 137 -15.56 11.78 0.54
CA VAL A 137 -16.62 10.87 0.05
C VAL A 137 -16.51 9.45 0.61
N HIS A 138 -15.45 9.14 1.35
CA HIS A 138 -15.25 7.88 2.09
C HIS A 138 -14.77 8.19 3.53
N PRO A 139 -15.65 8.75 4.38
CA PRO A 139 -15.25 9.14 5.73
C PRO A 139 -14.77 7.92 6.54
N PRO A 140 -13.76 8.09 7.41
CA PRO A 140 -13.35 7.06 8.35
C PRO A 140 -14.52 6.73 9.30
N TYR A 141 -14.74 5.43 9.55
CA TYR A 141 -15.78 4.92 10.44
C TYR A 141 -15.41 5.05 11.91
#